data_AF-A0A412CKA9-F1
#
_entry.id   AF-A0A412CKA9-F1
#
_cell.length_a   1.000
_cell.length_b   1.000
_cell.length_c   1.000
_cell.angle_alpha   90.00
_cell.angle_beta   90.00
_cell.angle_gamma   90.00
#
_symmetry.space_group_name_H-M   'P 1'
#
loop_
_entity.id
_entity.type
_entity.pdbx_description
1 polymer ?
#
loop_
_entity_poly.entity_id
_entity_poly.type
_entity_poly.pdbx_seq_one_letter_code
_entity_poly.pdbx_strand_id
1 'polypeptide(L)'
;MTRIYSAILIFLFSASLLAQTRTFAGTDYSQGIVFVMENNQIVWQHKAPDSNDLWVLPNGNILFTTGHGVLEMTRQNDTIFHYESKSPVFACQRLKNGNTFVGECTTGRMLEISPKGKIVKEVCILPEGVKEKGFAFMRNARRLDNGHFLVAHYGPQCVTEYDTNGKEVWKLDVPGGPHSLTRLPNGHTLIAVADKDQNPRIIEVTADGKTVWELSNADIPGKPLKFLGGFQYFSDGRILITNWTGHVNPKEKVHMLLVDRQKKVLYSLENTPGLKTMSSVYSMDVPAGVASYH
;
A
#
# COMPACT_ATOMS: atom_id res chain seq x y z
N MET A 1 -35.61 -23.15 -47.90
CA MET A 1 -35.54 -23.16 -46.43
C MET A 1 -34.09 -23.05 -46.03
N THR A 2 -33.62 -21.82 -45.80
CA THR A 2 -32.21 -21.52 -45.51
C THR A 2 -32.07 -21.35 -44.01
N ARG A 3 -31.43 -22.31 -43.33
CA ARG A 3 -31.15 -22.21 -41.90
C ARG A 3 -29.93 -21.32 -41.70
N ILE A 4 -30.15 -20.13 -41.14
CA ILE A 4 -29.10 -19.24 -40.67
C ILE A 4 -28.71 -19.70 -39.27
N TYR A 5 -27.46 -20.16 -39.10
CA TYR A 5 -26.88 -20.40 -37.79
C TYR A 5 -26.25 -19.09 -37.30
N SER A 6 -26.92 -18.41 -36.39
CA SER A 6 -26.33 -17.29 -35.66
C SER A 6 -25.36 -17.82 -34.60
N ALA A 7 -24.06 -17.69 -34.86
CA ALA A 7 -23.04 -17.93 -33.83
C ALA A 7 -23.08 -16.79 -32.81
N ILE A 8 -23.56 -17.08 -31.60
CA ILE A 8 -23.46 -16.16 -30.46
C ILE A 8 -22.02 -16.25 -29.95
N LEU A 9 -21.19 -15.30 -30.36
CA LEU A 9 -19.87 -15.09 -29.77
C LEU A 9 -20.08 -14.40 -28.41
N ILE A 10 -20.15 -15.19 -27.34
CA ILE A 10 -20.18 -14.64 -25.98
C ILE A 10 -18.81 -14.05 -25.68
N PHE A 11 -18.72 -12.72 -25.69
CA PHE A 11 -17.58 -11.97 -25.19
C PHE A 11 -17.41 -12.22 -23.68
N LEU A 12 -16.62 -13.22 -23.30
CA LEU A 12 -16.20 -13.49 -21.91
C LEU A 12 -15.16 -12.47 -21.37
N PHE A 13 -14.90 -11.38 -22.09
CA PHE A 13 -13.80 -10.45 -21.81
C PHE A 13 -14.11 -9.39 -20.74
N SER A 14 -15.35 -9.27 -20.25
CA SER A 14 -15.75 -8.18 -19.33
C SER A 14 -15.83 -8.57 -17.85
N ALA A 15 -15.94 -9.86 -17.52
CA ALA A 15 -16.08 -10.29 -16.12
C ALA A 15 -14.76 -10.25 -15.32
N SER A 16 -13.61 -10.41 -15.99
CA SER A 16 -12.29 -10.49 -15.35
C SER A 16 -11.67 -9.14 -14.97
N LEU A 17 -12.09 -8.06 -15.63
CA LEU A 17 -11.51 -6.72 -15.40
C LEU A 17 -11.96 -6.11 -14.08
N LEU A 18 -13.19 -6.42 -13.64
CA LEU A 18 -13.84 -5.81 -12.47
C LEU A 18 -13.66 -6.62 -11.18
N ALA A 19 -13.00 -7.78 -11.21
CA ALA A 19 -12.84 -8.58 -10.00
C ALA A 19 -12.12 -7.72 -8.94
N GLN A 20 -10.91 -7.26 -9.19
CA GLN A 20 -10.02 -6.64 -8.19
C GLN A 20 -10.48 -5.30 -7.58
N THR A 21 -11.57 -4.72 -8.03
CA THR A 21 -11.99 -3.36 -7.61
C THR A 21 -13.41 -3.31 -7.07
N ARG A 22 -14.11 -4.44 -6.93
CA ARG A 22 -15.47 -4.48 -6.37
C ARG A 22 -15.45 -4.39 -4.84
N THR A 23 -14.52 -5.10 -4.22
CA THR A 23 -14.44 -5.31 -2.79
C THR A 23 -13.01 -5.07 -2.32
N PHE A 24 -12.80 -3.97 -1.60
CA PHE A 24 -11.48 -3.59 -1.09
C PHE A 24 -11.60 -2.83 0.23
N ALA A 25 -10.53 -2.88 1.02
CA ALA A 25 -10.34 -2.00 2.17
C ALA A 25 -9.44 -0.83 1.78
N GLY A 26 -9.70 0.36 2.31
CA GLY A 26 -8.96 1.58 2.01
C GLY A 26 -8.71 2.44 3.25
N THR A 27 -7.63 3.20 3.23
CA THR A 27 -7.38 4.28 4.21
C THR A 27 -7.67 5.63 3.57
N ASP A 28 -8.57 6.42 4.16
CA ASP A 28 -8.69 7.84 3.84
C ASP A 28 -7.96 8.67 4.87
N TYR A 29 -6.71 9.00 4.54
CA TYR A 29 -5.83 9.77 5.42
C TYR A 29 -6.42 11.12 5.84
N SER A 30 -6.95 11.89 4.89
CA SER A 30 -7.43 13.26 5.16
C SER A 30 -8.79 13.33 5.83
N GLN A 31 -9.59 12.25 5.77
CA GLN A 31 -10.82 12.11 6.55
C GLN A 31 -10.58 11.43 7.90
N GLY A 32 -9.48 10.67 8.02
CA GLY A 32 -9.12 9.96 9.24
C GLY A 32 -9.95 8.70 9.46
N ILE A 33 -10.21 7.95 8.39
CA ILE A 33 -10.95 6.68 8.45
C ILE A 33 -10.23 5.55 7.73
N VAL A 34 -10.47 4.32 8.19
CA VAL A 34 -10.33 3.11 7.38
C VAL A 34 -11.73 2.64 7.01
N PHE A 35 -11.91 2.13 5.80
CA PHE A 35 -13.20 1.69 5.30
C PHE A 35 -13.10 0.39 4.50
N VAL A 36 -14.23 -0.28 4.35
CA VAL A 36 -14.43 -1.36 3.38
C VAL A 36 -15.48 -0.92 2.37
N MET A 37 -15.09 -0.99 1.11
CA MET A 37 -15.95 -0.78 -0.04
C MET A 37 -16.41 -2.14 -0.58
N GLU A 38 -17.71 -2.27 -0.86
CA GLU A 38 -18.30 -3.38 -1.61
C GLU A 38 -19.23 -2.78 -2.68
N ASN A 39 -18.99 -3.10 -3.94
CA ASN A 39 -19.77 -2.63 -5.10
C ASN A 39 -19.99 -1.10 -5.11
N ASN A 40 -18.92 -0.32 -4.92
CA ASN A 40 -18.91 1.15 -4.85
C ASN A 40 -19.68 1.75 -3.65
N GLN A 41 -19.97 0.97 -2.61
CA GLN A 41 -20.59 1.45 -1.38
C GLN A 41 -19.70 1.19 -0.18
N ILE A 42 -19.57 2.20 0.70
CA ILE A 42 -18.90 2.00 1.99
C ILE A 42 -19.86 1.19 2.86
N VAL A 43 -19.50 -0.06 3.15
CA VAL A 43 -20.32 -0.99 3.95
C VAL A 43 -19.81 -1.13 5.39
N TRP A 44 -18.59 -0.66 5.65
CA TRP A 44 -17.99 -0.60 6.98
C TRP A 44 -16.96 0.53 7.01
N GLN A 45 -16.84 1.22 8.13
CA GLN A 45 -15.79 2.21 8.36
C GLN A 45 -15.48 2.34 9.86
N HIS A 46 -14.26 2.77 10.16
CA HIS A 46 -13.81 3.05 11.52
C HIS A 46 -12.90 4.29 11.55
N LYS A 47 -12.92 5.01 12.67
CA LYS A 47 -12.03 6.15 12.89
C LYS A 47 -10.57 5.67 12.99
N ALA A 48 -9.71 6.21 12.15
CA ALA A 48 -8.30 5.88 12.08
C ALA A 48 -7.52 7.12 11.61
N PRO A 49 -7.24 8.09 12.50
CA PRO A 49 -6.52 9.30 12.13
C PRO A 49 -5.15 8.92 11.56
N ASP A 50 -4.72 9.65 10.54
CA ASP A 50 -3.39 9.50 9.93
C ASP A 50 -3.03 8.06 9.45
N SER A 51 -4.03 7.22 9.18
CA SER A 51 -3.82 5.85 8.71
C SER A 51 -3.17 5.82 7.32
N ASN A 52 -2.08 5.06 7.18
CA ASN A 52 -1.28 4.96 5.94
C ASN A 52 -1.05 3.55 5.46
N ASP A 53 -1.49 2.55 6.22
CA ASP A 53 -1.25 1.16 5.91
C ASP A 53 -2.34 0.29 6.52
N LEU A 54 -2.80 -0.70 5.76
CA LEU A 54 -3.81 -1.67 6.17
C LEU A 54 -3.59 -3.02 5.50
N TRP A 55 -4.18 -4.06 6.07
CA TRP A 55 -4.25 -5.41 5.53
C TRP A 55 -5.63 -6.00 5.81
N VAL A 56 -6.16 -6.79 4.87
CA VAL A 56 -7.26 -7.72 5.16
C VAL A 56 -6.65 -9.09 5.44
N LEU A 57 -6.90 -9.62 6.64
CA LEU A 57 -6.36 -10.90 7.09
C LEU A 57 -7.19 -12.08 6.56
N PRO A 58 -6.67 -13.32 6.51
CA PRO A 58 -7.39 -14.48 6.00
C PRO A 58 -8.73 -14.80 6.70
N ASN A 59 -8.90 -14.34 7.95
CA ASN A 59 -10.13 -14.48 8.72
C ASN A 59 -11.14 -13.34 8.46
N GLY A 60 -10.82 -12.39 7.57
CA GLY A 60 -11.66 -11.24 7.25
C GLY A 60 -11.48 -10.03 8.18
N ASN A 61 -10.61 -10.11 9.20
CA ASN A 61 -10.29 -8.98 10.05
C ASN A 61 -9.47 -7.93 9.29
N ILE A 62 -9.58 -6.67 9.72
CA ILE A 62 -8.83 -5.56 9.15
C ILE A 62 -7.74 -5.15 10.15
N LEU A 63 -6.48 -5.26 9.74
CA LEU A 63 -5.31 -4.74 10.47
C LEU A 63 -4.92 -3.40 9.86
N PHE A 64 -4.81 -2.33 10.65
CA PHE A 64 -4.52 -1.00 10.11
C PHE A 64 -3.84 -0.08 11.11
N THR A 65 -3.16 0.94 10.60
CA THR A 65 -2.52 1.99 11.39
C THR A 65 -3.51 3.07 11.84
N THR A 66 -3.29 3.71 12.99
CA THR A 66 -4.14 4.78 13.56
C THR A 66 -3.35 6.04 13.90
N GLY A 67 -2.35 6.35 13.08
CA GLY A 67 -1.45 7.49 13.26
C GLY A 67 -0.37 7.20 14.28
N HIS A 68 -0.73 6.92 15.54
CA HIS A 68 0.19 6.59 16.62
C HIS A 68 0.03 5.14 17.12
N GLY A 69 -0.61 4.28 16.35
CA GLY A 69 -0.90 2.91 16.77
C GLY A 69 -1.30 1.98 15.64
N VAL A 70 -1.69 0.77 16.03
CA VAL A 70 -2.20 -0.28 15.15
C VAL A 70 -3.39 -0.95 15.80
N LEU A 71 -4.43 -1.19 15.03
CA LEU A 71 -5.60 -1.98 15.42
C LEU A 71 -5.78 -3.16 14.48
N GLU A 72 -6.20 -4.30 15.02
CA GLU A 72 -6.90 -5.34 14.27
C GLU A 72 -8.35 -5.38 14.73
N MET A 73 -9.29 -5.27 13.80
CA MET A 73 -10.72 -5.28 14.12
C MET A 73 -11.51 -6.29 13.29
N THR A 74 -12.56 -6.85 13.90
CA THR A 74 -13.60 -7.59 13.17
C THR A 74 -14.50 -6.63 12.41
N ARG A 75 -15.30 -7.15 11.46
CA ARG A 75 -16.34 -6.37 10.76
C ARG A 75 -17.48 -5.94 11.70
N GLN A 76 -17.57 -6.51 12.90
CA GLN A 76 -18.52 -6.18 13.96
C GLN A 76 -17.98 -5.11 14.94
N ASN A 77 -16.77 -4.61 14.71
CA ASN A 77 -16.05 -3.63 15.53
C ASN A 77 -15.46 -4.16 16.83
N ASP A 78 -15.23 -5.46 16.94
CA ASP A 78 -14.46 -6.01 18.06
C ASP A 78 -12.96 -5.76 17.83
N THR A 79 -12.27 -5.30 18.87
CA THR A 79 -10.81 -5.13 18.83
C THR A 79 -10.13 -6.45 19.19
N ILE A 80 -9.33 -6.98 18.25
CA ILE A 80 -8.61 -8.25 18.40
C ILE A 80 -7.15 -8.02 18.79
N PHE A 81 -6.54 -6.95 18.27
CA PHE A 81 -5.17 -6.55 18.59
C PHE A 81 -5.11 -5.03 18.67
N HIS A 82 -4.28 -4.53 19.58
CA HIS A 82 -4.05 -3.11 19.77
C HIS A 82 -2.59 -2.85 20.16
N TYR A 83 -2.03 -1.80 19.58
CA TYR A 83 -0.73 -1.25 19.94
C TYR A 83 -0.74 0.28 19.83
N GLU A 84 -0.08 0.97 20.76
CA GLU A 84 0.11 2.42 20.75
C GLU A 84 1.59 2.79 20.91
N SER A 85 1.95 3.94 20.37
CA SER A 85 3.29 4.52 20.42
C SER A 85 3.26 6.03 20.54
N LYS A 86 4.32 6.60 21.12
CA LYS A 86 4.59 8.03 21.03
C LYS A 86 5.04 8.44 19.63
N SER A 87 5.64 7.53 18.88
CA SER A 87 6.04 7.77 17.50
C SER A 87 4.87 7.54 16.55
N PRO A 88 4.74 8.32 15.47
CA PRO A 88 3.82 7.98 14.39
C PRO A 88 4.15 6.59 13.81
N VAL A 89 3.14 5.78 13.58
CA VAL A 89 3.24 4.43 13.03
C VAL A 89 2.77 4.45 11.58
N PHE A 90 3.68 4.10 10.67
CA PHE A 90 3.41 4.12 9.21
C PHE A 90 3.34 2.75 8.57
N ALA A 91 3.65 1.69 9.31
CA ALA A 91 3.63 0.33 8.77
C ALA A 91 3.08 -0.66 9.78
N CYS A 92 2.24 -1.56 9.30
CA CYS A 92 1.80 -2.74 10.04
C CYS A 92 1.77 -3.95 9.09
N GLN A 93 2.00 -5.16 9.59
CA GLN A 93 1.91 -6.38 8.79
C GLN A 93 1.74 -7.59 9.71
N ARG A 94 0.74 -8.46 9.45
CA ARG A 94 0.65 -9.75 10.15
C ARG A 94 1.69 -10.71 9.56
N LEU A 95 2.53 -11.26 10.44
CA LEU A 95 3.58 -12.21 10.08
C LEU A 95 3.06 -13.64 10.09
N LYS A 96 3.76 -14.53 9.39
CA LYS A 96 3.43 -15.97 9.26
C LYS A 96 3.35 -16.70 10.62
N ASN A 97 4.10 -16.23 11.63
CA ASN A 97 4.08 -16.78 12.99
C ASN A 97 2.92 -16.24 13.86
N GLY A 98 2.05 -15.39 13.31
CA GLY A 98 0.92 -14.79 14.01
C GLY A 98 1.22 -13.48 14.74
N ASN A 99 2.49 -13.07 14.84
CA ASN A 99 2.88 -11.77 15.41
C ASN A 99 2.61 -10.64 14.41
N THR A 100 2.54 -9.41 14.91
CA THR A 100 2.36 -8.19 14.11
C THR A 100 3.68 -7.44 14.03
N PHE A 101 4.18 -7.21 12.82
CA PHE A 101 5.24 -6.26 12.55
C PHE A 101 4.69 -4.83 12.58
N VAL A 102 5.43 -3.91 13.21
CA VAL A 102 5.09 -2.48 13.30
C VAL A 102 6.33 -1.63 13.03
N GLY A 103 6.20 -0.63 12.15
CA GLY A 103 7.27 0.33 11.84
C GLY A 103 6.95 1.73 12.37
N GLU A 104 7.75 2.21 13.32
CA GLU A 104 7.62 3.53 13.94
C GLU A 104 8.52 4.59 13.30
N CYS A 105 7.92 5.69 12.86
CA CYS A 105 8.58 6.72 12.06
C CYS A 105 9.73 7.41 12.78
N THR A 106 9.41 8.27 13.75
CA THR A 106 10.38 9.20 14.30
C THR A 106 11.46 8.49 15.11
N THR A 107 11.12 7.40 15.78
CA THR A 107 12.04 6.58 16.59
C THR A 107 12.79 5.53 15.77
N GLY A 108 12.39 5.28 14.51
CA GLY A 108 12.99 4.27 13.64
C GLY A 108 12.93 2.86 14.21
N ARG A 109 11.93 2.54 15.04
CA ARG A 109 11.78 1.21 15.63
C ARG A 109 11.03 0.27 14.70
N MET A 110 11.63 -0.89 14.47
CA MET A 110 11.06 -2.03 13.77
C MET A 110 10.70 -3.08 14.82
N LEU A 111 9.41 -3.23 15.08
CA LEU A 111 8.89 -4.02 16.18
C LEU A 111 8.24 -5.29 15.68
N GLU A 112 8.40 -6.38 16.42
CA GLU A 112 7.57 -7.57 16.33
C GLU A 112 6.78 -7.70 17.63
N ILE A 113 5.46 -7.75 17.52
CA ILE A 113 4.53 -7.71 18.64
C ILE A 113 3.67 -8.96 18.64
N SER A 114 3.67 -9.68 19.76
CA SER A 114 2.83 -10.87 19.93
C SER A 114 1.32 -10.55 19.88
N PRO A 115 0.44 -11.53 19.62
CA PRO A 115 -1.02 -11.34 19.69
C PRO A 115 -1.52 -10.76 21.02
N LYS A 116 -0.76 -10.91 22.11
CA LYS A 116 -1.07 -10.35 23.44
C LYS A 116 -0.59 -8.89 23.62
N GLY A 117 -0.15 -8.21 22.56
CA GLY A 117 0.33 -6.83 22.61
C GLY A 117 1.73 -6.64 23.20
N LYS A 118 2.48 -7.72 23.47
CA LYS A 118 3.86 -7.63 23.98
C LYS A 118 4.86 -7.52 22.85
N ILE A 119 5.76 -6.54 22.91
CA ILE A 119 6.93 -6.44 22.03
C ILE A 119 7.85 -7.63 22.34
N VAL A 120 8.06 -8.49 21.35
CA VAL A 120 8.95 -9.68 21.46
C VAL A 120 10.27 -9.48 20.72
N LYS A 121 10.33 -8.52 19.80
CA LYS A 121 11.55 -8.07 19.16
C LYS A 121 11.49 -6.57 18.86
N GLU A 122 12.60 -5.89 19.05
CA GLU A 122 12.79 -4.48 18.71
C GLU A 122 14.15 -4.31 18.04
N VAL A 123 14.16 -3.59 16.91
CA VAL A 123 15.36 -3.22 16.16
C VAL A 123 15.27 -1.74 15.82
N CYS A 124 16.34 -0.98 16.03
CA CYS A 124 16.41 0.43 15.66
C CYS A 124 17.19 0.59 14.35
N ILE A 125 16.63 1.33 13.38
CA ILE A 125 17.31 1.65 12.11
C ILE A 125 17.90 3.07 12.09
N LEU A 126 17.84 3.78 13.21
CA LEU A 126 18.49 5.08 13.33
C LEU A 126 20.00 4.90 13.54
N PRO A 127 20.83 5.87 13.08
CA PRO A 127 22.25 5.88 13.40
C PRO A 127 22.50 5.84 14.92
N GLU A 128 23.63 5.27 15.32
CA GLU A 128 24.01 5.19 16.74
C GLU A 128 23.98 6.58 17.41
N GLY A 129 23.39 6.64 18.61
CA GLY A 129 23.22 7.88 19.38
C GLY A 129 22.04 8.76 18.94
N VAL A 130 21.39 8.48 17.80
CA VAL A 130 20.21 9.22 17.36
C VAL A 130 18.95 8.63 17.97
N LYS A 131 18.22 9.43 18.75
CA LYS A 131 16.97 8.99 19.40
C LYS A 131 15.74 9.17 18.52
N GLU A 132 15.69 10.27 17.76
CA GLU A 132 14.55 10.60 16.91
C GLU A 132 14.96 11.32 15.62
N LYS A 133 14.14 11.15 14.58
CA LYS A 133 14.14 11.87 13.30
C LYS A 133 12.78 12.56 13.10
N GLY A 134 12.67 13.43 12.10
CA GLY A 134 11.42 14.13 11.80
C GLY A 134 10.34 13.24 11.18
N PHE A 135 9.10 13.75 11.16
CA PHE A 135 7.91 13.08 10.59
C PHE A 135 8.08 12.60 9.14
N ALA A 136 8.99 13.20 8.39
CA ALA A 136 9.31 12.82 7.02
C ALA A 136 10.24 11.59 6.92
N PHE A 137 10.74 11.02 8.03
CA PHE A 137 11.80 10.00 7.98
C PHE A 137 11.44 8.76 7.14
N MET A 138 10.22 8.22 7.28
CA MET A 138 9.71 7.14 6.44
C MET A 138 8.20 7.25 6.21
N ARG A 139 7.68 6.46 5.28
CA ARG A 139 6.25 6.33 4.96
C ARG A 139 5.72 4.91 4.94
N ASN A 140 6.61 3.93 4.81
CA ASN A 140 6.23 2.52 4.90
C ASN A 140 7.46 1.66 5.21
N ALA A 141 7.20 0.45 5.70
CA ALA A 141 8.17 -0.60 5.91
C ALA A 141 7.49 -1.97 5.72
N ARG A 142 8.26 -2.94 5.25
CA ARG A 142 7.83 -4.33 5.08
C ARG A 142 8.81 -5.29 5.72
N ARG A 143 8.28 -6.30 6.40
CA ARG A 143 9.05 -7.44 6.88
C ARG A 143 9.20 -8.44 5.72
N LEU A 144 10.44 -8.69 5.31
CA LEU A 144 10.75 -9.65 4.25
C LEU A 144 10.83 -11.10 4.79
N ASP A 145 10.72 -12.08 3.90
CA ASP A 145 10.76 -13.52 4.25
C ASP A 145 12.11 -13.98 4.81
N ASN A 146 13.21 -13.35 4.38
CA ASN A 146 14.55 -13.54 4.97
C ASN A 146 14.68 -12.89 6.36
N GLY A 147 13.63 -12.22 6.83
CA GLY A 147 13.64 -11.50 8.07
C GLY A 147 14.43 -10.19 8.01
N HIS A 148 14.52 -9.55 6.86
CA HIS A 148 15.01 -8.18 6.75
C HIS A 148 13.85 -7.18 6.83
N PHE A 149 14.19 -5.89 6.87
CA PHE A 149 13.24 -4.78 6.82
C PHE A 149 13.50 -3.97 5.55
N LEU A 150 12.51 -3.87 4.67
CA LEU A 150 12.57 -3.01 3.49
C LEU A 150 11.79 -1.73 3.79
N VAL A 151 12.44 -0.57 3.71
CA VAL A 151 11.91 0.69 4.26
C VAL A 151 11.92 1.80 3.21
N ALA A 152 10.78 2.49 3.07
CA ALA A 152 10.61 3.63 2.18
C ALA A 152 10.88 4.94 2.95
N HIS A 153 12.02 5.55 2.69
CA HIS A 153 12.43 6.80 3.33
C HIS A 153 12.02 8.03 2.51
N TYR A 154 10.85 8.60 2.80
CA TYR A 154 10.32 9.77 2.09
C TYR A 154 11.22 11.01 2.18
N GLY A 155 11.68 11.34 3.39
CA GLY A 155 12.53 12.49 3.68
C GLY A 155 13.93 12.34 3.06
N PRO A 156 14.66 11.27 3.42
CA PRO A 156 15.93 10.90 2.80
C PRO A 156 15.88 10.62 1.28
N GLN A 157 14.70 10.34 0.71
CA GLN A 157 14.50 10.01 -0.71
C GLN A 157 15.29 8.77 -1.15
N CYS A 158 15.18 7.70 -0.36
CA CYS A 158 15.81 6.43 -0.68
C CYS A 158 14.93 5.26 -0.21
N VAL A 159 15.22 4.08 -0.74
CA VAL A 159 14.74 2.81 -0.20
C VAL A 159 15.93 2.08 0.37
N THR A 160 15.77 1.52 1.57
CA THR A 160 16.84 0.81 2.27
C THR A 160 16.34 -0.55 2.74
N GLU A 161 17.14 -1.59 2.53
CA GLU A 161 16.98 -2.89 3.18
C GLU A 161 17.93 -2.96 4.37
N TYR A 162 17.37 -3.24 5.54
CA TYR A 162 18.10 -3.45 6.78
C TYR A 162 18.04 -4.92 7.18
N ASP A 163 19.14 -5.48 7.66
CA ASP A 163 19.18 -6.83 8.19
C ASP A 163 18.39 -6.95 9.52
N THR A 164 18.40 -8.15 10.11
CA THR A 164 17.70 -8.43 11.37
C THR A 164 18.20 -7.62 12.58
N ASN A 165 19.33 -6.93 12.45
CA ASN A 165 19.99 -6.13 13.49
C ASN A 165 19.93 -4.62 13.20
N GLY A 166 19.29 -4.21 12.10
CA GLY A 166 19.16 -2.81 11.71
C GLY A 166 20.34 -2.27 10.92
N LYS A 167 21.24 -3.15 10.44
CA LYS A 167 22.35 -2.74 9.57
C LYS A 167 21.86 -2.64 8.12
N GLU A 168 22.21 -1.54 7.45
CA GLU A 168 21.98 -1.37 6.01
C GLU A 168 22.74 -2.44 5.21
N VAL A 169 22.01 -3.20 4.37
CA VAL A 169 22.57 -4.24 3.49
C VAL A 169 22.30 -3.99 2.00
N TRP A 170 21.34 -3.11 1.71
CA TRP A 170 21.07 -2.62 0.37
C TRP A 170 20.43 -1.24 0.45
N LYS A 171 20.74 -0.37 -0.51
CA LYS A 171 20.16 0.96 -0.60
C LYS A 171 20.07 1.41 -2.04
N LEU A 172 18.99 2.12 -2.34
CA LEU A 172 18.75 2.77 -3.62
C LEU A 172 18.25 4.19 -3.40
N ASP A 173 18.88 5.17 -4.04
CA ASP A 173 18.37 6.53 -4.08
C ASP A 173 17.13 6.59 -5.00
N VAL A 174 16.04 7.12 -4.47
CA VAL A 174 14.75 7.25 -5.17
C VAL A 174 14.24 8.68 -4.94
N PRO A 175 14.66 9.63 -5.79
CA PRO A 175 14.13 11.00 -5.74
C PRO A 175 12.62 11.04 -5.89
N GLY A 176 11.95 12.02 -5.29
CA GLY A 176 10.49 12.15 -5.36
C GLY A 176 9.75 11.65 -4.12
N GLY A 177 10.47 11.06 -3.17
CA GLY A 177 9.92 10.63 -1.88
C GLY A 177 9.20 9.29 -2.01
N PRO A 178 9.90 8.15 -1.88
CA PRO A 178 9.25 6.85 -1.91
C PRO A 178 8.26 6.73 -0.75
N HIS A 179 7.07 6.22 -1.05
CA HIS A 179 5.99 6.07 -0.08
C HIS A 179 5.81 4.63 0.36
N SER A 180 5.43 3.77 -0.57
CA SER A 180 5.17 2.34 -0.35
C SER A 180 6.04 1.50 -1.26
N LEU A 181 6.28 0.25 -0.86
CA LEU A 181 7.14 -0.66 -1.61
C LEU A 181 6.77 -2.12 -1.34
N THR A 182 7.14 -3.00 -2.27
CA THR A 182 7.08 -4.44 -2.05
C THR A 182 8.16 -5.14 -2.87
N ARG A 183 8.79 -6.18 -2.30
CA ARG A 183 9.75 -7.04 -3.00
C ARG A 183 8.97 -8.11 -3.75
N LEU A 184 9.16 -8.17 -5.06
CA LEU A 184 8.50 -9.12 -5.96
C LEU A 184 9.23 -10.48 -5.94
N PRO A 185 8.56 -11.58 -6.35
CA PRO A 185 9.16 -12.92 -6.37
C PRO A 185 10.40 -13.06 -7.26
N ASN A 186 10.50 -12.24 -8.30
CA ASN A 186 11.68 -12.19 -9.19
C ASN A 186 12.87 -11.42 -8.57
N GLY A 187 12.75 -10.94 -7.33
CA GLY A 187 13.77 -10.15 -6.64
C GLY A 187 13.74 -8.66 -6.96
N HIS A 188 12.87 -8.21 -7.87
CA HIS A 188 12.69 -6.78 -8.15
C HIS A 188 11.92 -6.08 -7.03
N THR A 189 12.08 -4.77 -6.91
CA THR A 189 11.30 -3.98 -5.96
C THR A 189 10.36 -3.05 -6.72
N LEU A 190 9.06 -3.13 -6.42
CA LEU A 190 8.07 -2.18 -6.91
C LEU A 190 7.92 -1.07 -5.87
N ILE A 191 7.96 0.19 -6.29
CA ILE A 191 8.06 1.36 -5.42
C ILE A 191 7.08 2.43 -5.92
N ALA A 192 6.14 2.83 -5.07
CA ALA A 192 5.33 4.02 -5.29
C ALA A 192 6.11 5.25 -4.81
N VAL A 193 6.26 6.23 -5.69
CA VAL A 193 6.95 7.49 -5.45
C VAL A 193 5.90 8.60 -5.38
N ALA A 194 5.99 9.37 -4.31
CA ALA A 194 5.12 10.51 -4.04
C ALA A 194 5.49 11.71 -4.94
N ASP A 195 5.33 12.93 -4.42
CA ASP A 195 5.28 14.15 -5.22
C ASP A 195 6.39 15.15 -4.89
N LYS A 196 7.41 14.74 -4.14
CA LYS A 196 8.43 15.65 -3.62
C LYS A 196 9.26 16.33 -4.72
N ASP A 197 9.39 15.68 -5.87
CA ASP A 197 10.03 16.19 -7.09
C ASP A 197 9.00 16.60 -8.17
N GLN A 198 7.72 16.67 -7.81
CA GLN A 198 6.58 16.95 -8.70
C GLN A 198 6.41 15.91 -9.83
N ASN A 199 7.01 14.72 -9.69
CA ASN A 199 6.90 13.62 -10.64
C ASN A 199 6.40 12.32 -9.97
N PRO A 200 5.12 12.27 -9.55
CA PRO A 200 4.53 11.07 -8.99
C PRO A 200 4.50 9.93 -10.01
N ARG A 201 4.98 8.78 -9.57
CA ARG A 201 5.21 7.62 -10.42
C ARG A 201 5.31 6.34 -9.60
N ILE A 202 5.11 5.21 -10.24
CA ILE A 202 5.44 3.89 -9.68
C ILE A 202 6.52 3.26 -10.55
N ILE A 203 7.57 2.74 -9.93
CA ILE A 203 8.73 2.17 -10.62
C ILE A 203 8.96 0.73 -10.16
N GLU A 204 9.36 -0.14 -11.09
CA GLU A 204 9.93 -1.44 -10.78
C GLU A 204 11.43 -1.40 -11.05
N VAL A 205 12.22 -1.75 -10.05
CA VAL A 205 13.68 -1.76 -10.12
C VAL A 205 14.23 -3.16 -9.88
N THR A 206 15.28 -3.52 -10.60
CA THR A 206 16.05 -4.74 -10.35
C THR A 206 16.83 -4.65 -9.03
N ALA A 207 17.43 -5.76 -8.61
CA ALA A 207 18.24 -5.81 -7.38
C ALA A 207 19.48 -4.89 -7.43
N ASP A 208 20.03 -4.62 -8.62
CA ASP A 208 21.12 -3.66 -8.85
C ASP A 208 20.62 -2.21 -9.06
N GLY A 209 19.32 -1.96 -8.90
CA GLY A 209 18.74 -0.62 -8.90
C GLY A 209 18.36 -0.06 -10.26
N LYS A 210 18.38 -0.86 -11.33
CA LYS A 210 17.96 -0.43 -12.67
C LYS A 210 16.44 -0.41 -12.77
N THR A 211 15.86 0.73 -13.14
CA THR A 211 14.44 0.82 -13.51
C THR A 211 14.16 0.02 -14.77
N VAL A 212 13.28 -0.98 -14.68
CA VAL A 212 12.86 -1.84 -15.80
C VAL A 212 11.41 -1.60 -16.23
N TRP A 213 10.63 -0.93 -15.39
CA TRP A 213 9.28 -0.48 -15.71
C TRP A 213 8.94 0.76 -14.89
N GLU A 214 8.19 1.69 -15.48
CA GLU A 214 7.71 2.91 -14.82
C GLU A 214 6.33 3.26 -15.36
N LEU A 215 5.45 3.75 -14.49
CA LEU A 215 4.22 4.45 -14.86
C LEU A 215 4.22 5.83 -14.22
N SER A 216 4.08 6.88 -15.04
CA SER A 216 3.98 8.27 -14.60
C SER A 216 2.89 9.05 -15.33
N ASN A 217 2.76 10.34 -15.02
CA ASN A 217 1.86 11.24 -15.76
C ASN A 217 2.22 11.41 -17.24
N ALA A 218 3.41 11.00 -17.68
CA ALA A 218 3.75 10.99 -19.11
C ALA A 218 2.95 9.93 -19.88
N ASP A 219 2.50 8.87 -19.21
CA ASP A 219 1.84 7.72 -19.82
C ASP A 219 0.31 7.81 -19.78
N ILE A 220 -0.26 8.65 -18.92
CA ILE A 220 -1.71 8.70 -18.67
C ILE A 220 -2.30 10.03 -19.15
N PRO A 221 -3.26 10.01 -20.10
CA PRO A 221 -4.01 11.20 -20.49
C PRO A 221 -4.63 11.92 -19.28
N GLY A 222 -4.58 13.25 -19.27
CA GLY A 222 -5.11 14.07 -18.17
C GLY A 222 -4.20 14.19 -16.94
N LYS A 223 -3.06 13.45 -16.91
CA LYS A 223 -2.05 13.55 -15.84
C LYS A 223 -2.65 13.44 -14.42
N PRO A 224 -3.40 12.36 -14.12
CA PRO A 224 -4.18 12.27 -12.89
C PRO A 224 -3.32 12.09 -11.63
N LEU A 225 -2.09 11.56 -11.75
CA LEU A 225 -1.26 11.20 -10.60
C LEU A 225 -0.82 12.46 -9.86
N LYS A 226 -1.00 12.48 -8.54
CA LYS A 226 -0.65 13.58 -7.62
C LYS A 226 0.36 13.11 -6.58
N PHE A 227 0.01 12.11 -5.76
CA PHE A 227 0.89 11.49 -4.77
C PHE A 227 0.56 10.00 -4.75
N LEU A 228 1.48 9.13 -5.18
CA LEU A 228 1.20 7.69 -5.14
C LEU A 228 1.49 7.14 -3.74
N GLY A 229 0.46 6.53 -3.15
CA GLY A 229 0.51 5.95 -1.81
C GLY A 229 0.68 4.43 -1.84
N GLY A 230 -0.01 3.76 -0.93
CA GLY A 230 -0.13 2.30 -0.89
C GLY A 230 -0.73 1.73 -2.18
N PHE A 231 -0.27 0.55 -2.53
CA PHE A 231 -0.67 -0.19 -3.70
C PHE A 231 -0.71 -1.68 -3.41
N GLN A 232 -1.37 -2.44 -4.29
CA GLN A 232 -1.31 -3.89 -4.31
C GLN A 232 -0.96 -4.36 -5.72
N TYR A 233 0.06 -5.20 -5.81
CA TYR A 233 0.49 -5.86 -7.05
C TYR A 233 -0.16 -7.25 -7.15
N PHE A 234 -0.59 -7.62 -8.35
CA PHE A 234 -1.12 -8.94 -8.66
C PHE A 234 -0.18 -9.68 -9.62
N SER A 235 0.02 -10.98 -9.41
CA SER A 235 0.97 -11.78 -10.21
C SER A 235 0.59 -11.92 -11.68
N ASP A 236 -0.63 -11.53 -12.06
CA ASP A 236 -1.06 -11.40 -13.46
C ASP A 236 -0.59 -10.09 -14.13
N GLY A 237 0.16 -9.26 -13.40
CA GLY A 237 0.75 -8.02 -13.91
C GLY A 237 -0.04 -6.77 -13.58
N ARG A 238 -1.24 -6.88 -12.99
CA ARG A 238 -2.03 -5.71 -12.61
C ARG A 238 -1.52 -5.05 -11.33
N ILE A 239 -1.73 -3.74 -11.22
CA ILE A 239 -1.37 -2.96 -10.02
C ILE A 239 -2.55 -2.05 -9.66
N LEU A 240 -3.06 -2.21 -8.43
CA LEU A 240 -4.03 -1.29 -7.84
C LEU A 240 -3.29 -0.27 -6.99
N ILE A 241 -3.41 1.02 -7.29
CA ILE A 241 -2.57 2.07 -6.72
C ILE A 241 -3.45 3.20 -6.20
N THR A 242 -3.21 3.65 -4.98
CA THR A 242 -3.85 4.86 -4.45
C THR A 242 -3.17 6.12 -4.96
N ASN A 243 -3.97 7.13 -5.24
CA ASN A 243 -3.55 8.45 -5.68
C ASN A 243 -4.06 9.47 -4.66
N TRP A 244 -3.26 9.73 -3.64
CA TRP A 244 -3.60 10.69 -2.61
C TRP A 244 -3.57 12.11 -3.17
N THR A 245 -4.59 12.92 -2.89
CA THR A 245 -4.75 14.24 -3.53
C THR A 245 -4.65 15.40 -2.54
N GLY A 246 -4.25 15.18 -1.30
CA GLY A 246 -4.39 16.19 -0.24
C GLY A 246 -3.42 17.38 -0.33
N HIS A 247 -2.26 17.26 -1.00
CA HIS A 247 -1.34 18.39 -1.20
C HIS A 247 -1.87 19.42 -2.21
N VAL A 248 -2.65 18.99 -3.21
CA VAL A 248 -3.11 19.85 -4.31
C VAL A 248 -4.62 20.09 -4.30
N ASN A 249 -5.38 19.21 -3.64
CA ASN A 249 -6.84 19.24 -3.49
C ASN A 249 -7.58 19.65 -4.78
N PRO A 250 -7.47 18.84 -5.86
CA PRO A 250 -8.06 19.18 -7.13
C PRO A 250 -9.59 19.07 -7.05
N LYS A 251 -10.28 19.80 -7.94
CA LYS A 251 -11.74 19.74 -8.05
C LYS A 251 -12.22 18.34 -8.40
N GLU A 252 -11.60 17.75 -9.43
CA GLU A 252 -11.83 16.37 -9.84
C GLU A 252 -10.75 15.49 -9.23
N LYS A 253 -11.18 14.49 -8.45
CA LYS A 253 -10.28 13.59 -7.70
C LYS A 253 -10.31 12.21 -8.31
N VAL A 254 -9.12 11.74 -8.70
CA VAL A 254 -8.86 10.32 -8.96
C VAL A 254 -8.22 9.76 -7.70
N HIS A 255 -8.94 8.94 -6.94
CA HIS A 255 -8.49 8.40 -5.66
C HIS A 255 -7.64 7.13 -5.81
N MET A 256 -7.93 6.33 -6.83
CA MET A 256 -7.31 5.03 -7.03
C MET A 256 -7.38 4.62 -8.50
N LEU A 257 -6.38 3.89 -8.97
CA LEU A 257 -6.28 3.39 -10.34
C LEU A 257 -5.93 1.90 -10.32
N LEU A 258 -6.54 1.12 -11.21
CA LEU A 258 -6.06 -0.21 -11.57
C LEU A 258 -5.40 -0.11 -12.95
N VAL A 259 -4.16 -0.55 -13.06
CA VAL A 259 -3.39 -0.52 -14.32
C VAL A 259 -2.82 -1.90 -14.66
N ASP A 260 -2.54 -2.14 -15.94
CA ASP A 260 -1.78 -3.29 -16.40
C ASP A 260 -0.32 -2.94 -16.74
N ARG A 261 0.48 -3.96 -17.10
CA ARG A 261 1.89 -3.77 -17.51
C ARG A 261 2.06 -2.98 -18.80
N GLN A 262 1.02 -2.91 -19.63
CA GLN A 262 0.96 -2.07 -20.83
C GLN A 262 0.60 -0.61 -20.50
N LYS A 263 0.53 -0.26 -19.21
CA LYS A 263 0.21 1.06 -18.68
C LYS A 263 -1.21 1.52 -18.99
N LYS A 264 -2.10 0.60 -19.35
CA LYS A 264 -3.50 0.91 -19.58
C LYS A 264 -4.21 1.05 -18.24
N VAL A 265 -4.94 2.15 -18.07
CA VAL A 265 -5.89 2.31 -16.96
C VAL A 265 -7.11 1.43 -17.23
N LEU A 266 -7.29 0.41 -16.40
CA LEU A 266 -8.40 -0.54 -16.47
C LEU A 266 -9.61 -0.09 -15.64
N TYR A 267 -9.36 0.65 -14.57
CA TYR A 267 -10.38 1.20 -13.67
C TYR A 267 -9.84 2.43 -12.94
N SER A 268 -10.73 3.38 -12.66
CA SER A 268 -10.48 4.54 -11.80
C SER A 268 -11.60 4.66 -10.78
N LEU A 269 -11.24 4.92 -9.51
CA LEU A 269 -12.19 5.38 -8.50
C LEU A 269 -12.10 6.90 -8.41
N GLU A 270 -13.16 7.59 -8.82
CA GLU A 270 -13.18 9.03 -8.97
C GLU A 270 -14.31 9.67 -8.16
N ASN A 271 -14.08 10.87 -7.63
CA ASN A 271 -15.08 11.75 -7.02
C ASN A 271 -16.10 11.03 -6.11
N THR A 272 -15.63 10.06 -5.33
CA THR A 272 -16.52 9.11 -4.65
C THR A 272 -17.11 9.76 -3.40
N PRO A 273 -18.45 9.88 -3.29
CA PRO A 273 -19.08 10.46 -2.12
C PRO A 273 -18.67 9.74 -0.84
N GLY A 274 -18.35 10.51 0.20
CA GLY A 274 -17.88 9.96 1.46
C GLY A 274 -16.37 9.73 1.53
N LEU A 275 -15.62 9.85 0.43
CA LEU A 275 -14.16 9.84 0.41
C LEU A 275 -13.59 11.24 0.13
N LYS A 276 -12.54 11.60 0.86
CA LYS A 276 -11.76 12.84 0.71
C LYS A 276 -10.42 12.57 0.03
N THR A 277 -9.72 11.51 0.42
CA THR A 277 -8.43 11.05 -0.13
C THR A 277 -8.26 9.54 0.02
N MET A 278 -7.24 8.93 -0.60
CA MET A 278 -6.85 7.55 -0.31
C MET A 278 -5.34 7.45 -0.19
N SER A 279 -4.83 6.84 0.89
CA SER A 279 -3.38 6.66 1.14
C SER A 279 -2.91 5.21 1.04
N SER A 280 -3.79 4.22 1.14
CA SER A 280 -3.49 2.80 1.01
C SER A 280 -4.75 2.00 0.67
N VAL A 281 -4.55 0.81 0.09
CA VAL A 281 -5.63 -0.06 -0.38
C VAL A 281 -5.23 -1.53 -0.34
N TYR A 282 -6.20 -2.38 -0.01
CA TYR A 282 -6.08 -3.83 -0.11
C TYR A 282 -7.34 -4.41 -0.76
N SER A 283 -7.21 -4.92 -1.98
CA SER A 283 -8.27 -5.66 -2.66
C SER A 283 -8.47 -7.04 -2.05
N MET A 284 -9.73 -7.39 -1.84
CA MET A 284 -10.15 -8.72 -1.40
C MET A 284 -10.51 -9.62 -2.59
N ASP A 285 -10.65 -9.05 -3.79
CA ASP A 285 -11.05 -9.78 -4.99
C ASP A 285 -9.84 -10.23 -5.80
N VAL A 286 -9.05 -11.11 -5.21
CA VAL A 286 -7.91 -11.72 -5.89
C VAL A 286 -8.42 -12.85 -6.81
N PRO A 287 -8.18 -12.76 -8.14
CA PRO A 287 -8.63 -13.82 -9.06
C PRO A 287 -8.00 -15.18 -8.74
N ALA A 288 -8.70 -16.26 -9.06
CA ALA A 288 -8.19 -17.61 -8.86
C ALA A 288 -6.85 -17.81 -9.61
N GLY A 289 -5.85 -18.36 -8.91
CA GLY A 289 -4.51 -18.58 -9.45
C GLY A 289 -3.62 -17.34 -9.51
N VAL A 290 -4.10 -16.18 -9.04
CA VAL A 290 -3.31 -14.94 -8.94
C VAL A 290 -2.85 -14.76 -7.50
N ALA A 291 -1.56 -14.53 -7.29
CA ALA A 291 -1.02 -14.10 -6.01
C ALA A 291 -1.05 -12.57 -5.92
N SER A 292 -1.15 -12.01 -4.71
CA SER A 292 -1.05 -10.57 -4.49
C SER A 292 0.06 -10.22 -3.49
N TYR A 293 0.62 -9.02 -3.67
CA TYR A 293 1.74 -8.49 -2.90
C TYR A 293 1.41 -7.03 -2.53
N HIS A 294 1.66 -6.67 -1.27
CA HIS A 294 1.26 -5.40 -0.65
C HIS A 294 2.43 -4.84 0.19
#